data_AF-A0A2P6VD24-F1
#
_entry.id   AF-A0A2P6VD24-F1
#
_cell.length_a   1.000
_cell.length_b   1.000
_cell.length_c   1.000
_cell.angle_alpha   90.00
_cell.angle_beta   90.00
_cell.angle_gamma   90.00
#
_symmetry.space_group_name_H-M   'P 1'
#
loop_
_entity.id
_entity.type
_entity.pdbx_description
1 polymer ?
#
loop_
_entity_poly.entity_id
_entity_poly.type
_entity_poly.pdbx_seq_one_letter_code
_entity_poly.pdbx_strand_id
1 'polypeptide(L)'
;MESDEKNSARWKLAGVFALTLGTTGVSVLFNYLGRDFFNSIAAKDQEKFTEMLIKWIAAICAGIPVYVLRDYYQSKLALEWRQWMTERFTADYFYDRTFYQVQAGALVDNPDQRIAVDVRNFTDTTLQFSVVLLNAVVDLVSFSGILYGIYPPLFAALLVYSLGGTALSVAIGRPLVGLNFQQEAQEANFRCDSCFSERLQCT
;
A
#
# COMPACT_ATOMS: atom_id res chain seq x y z
N MET A 1 -11.07 26.65 19.23
CA MET A 1 -10.42 26.30 17.96
C MET A 1 -10.07 24.81 17.86
N GLU A 2 -9.78 24.11 18.97
CA GLU A 2 -9.48 22.66 19.00
C GLU A 2 -10.61 21.71 18.56
N SER A 3 -11.88 22.14 18.62
CA SER A 3 -13.04 21.28 18.31
C SER A 3 -13.35 21.14 16.82
N ASP A 4 -13.13 22.20 16.03
CA ASP A 4 -13.48 22.20 14.59
C ASP A 4 -12.48 21.41 13.74
N GLU A 5 -11.18 21.47 14.06
CA GLU A 5 -10.17 20.64 13.40
C GLU A 5 -10.40 19.15 13.68
N LYS A 6 -10.75 18.79 14.92
CA LYS A 6 -11.02 17.40 15.29
C LYS A 6 -12.25 16.86 14.57
N ASN A 7 -13.26 17.68 14.30
CA ASN A 7 -14.45 17.26 13.57
C ASN A 7 -14.18 17.13 12.06
N SER A 8 -13.38 18.04 11.49
CA SER A 8 -12.92 17.98 10.10
C SER A 8 -12.05 16.74 9.83
N ALA A 9 -11.12 16.41 10.73
CA ALA A 9 -10.29 15.21 10.64
C ALA A 9 -11.12 13.92 10.72
N ARG A 10 -12.16 13.89 11.58
CA ARG A 10 -13.08 12.74 11.70
C ARG A 10 -13.93 12.53 10.46
N TRP A 11 -14.39 13.60 9.82
CA TRP A 11 -15.13 13.50 8.54
C TRP A 11 -14.24 13.00 7.40
N LYS A 12 -12.97 13.43 7.34
CA LYS A 12 -12.01 12.92 6.36
C LYS A 12 -11.71 11.44 6.57
N LEU A 13 -11.50 11.01 7.83
CA LEU A 13 -11.32 9.60 8.19
C LEU A 13 -12.57 8.76 7.89
N ALA A 14 -13.75 9.25 8.23
CA ALA A 14 -15.02 8.58 7.92
C ALA A 14 -15.24 8.47 6.41
N GLY A 15 -14.86 9.50 5.65
CA GLY A 15 -14.88 9.50 4.19
C GLY A 15 -14.00 8.40 3.61
N VAL A 16 -12.74 8.30 4.05
CA VAL A 16 -11.82 7.21 3.66
C VAL A 16 -12.42 5.85 3.98
N PHE A 17 -12.90 5.69 5.20
CA PHE A 17 -13.40 4.42 5.68
C PHE A 17 -14.66 3.99 4.88
N ALA A 18 -15.57 4.92 4.61
CA ALA A 18 -16.75 4.67 3.79
C ALA A 18 -16.39 4.35 2.33
N LEU A 19 -15.42 5.06 1.75
CA LEU A 19 -14.94 4.82 0.38
C LEU A 19 -14.27 3.44 0.27
N THR A 20 -13.53 3.08 1.31
CA THR A 20 -12.82 1.80 1.43
C THR A 20 -13.79 0.64 1.61
N LEU A 21 -14.85 0.82 2.42
CA LEU A 21 -15.93 -0.16 2.56
C LEU A 21 -16.76 -0.31 1.28
N GLY A 22 -17.10 0.78 0.61
CA GLY A 22 -17.84 0.73 -0.66
C GLY A 22 -17.07 -0.02 -1.74
N THR A 23 -15.76 0.18 -1.81
CA THR A 23 -14.91 -0.47 -2.81
C THR A 23 -14.63 -1.93 -2.50
N THR A 24 -14.50 -2.27 -1.22
CA THR A 24 -14.53 -3.64 -0.72
C THR A 24 -15.82 -4.36 -1.13
N GLY A 25 -16.98 -3.71 -0.97
CA GLY A 25 -18.27 -4.28 -1.36
C GLY A 25 -18.35 -4.60 -2.85
N VAL A 26 -17.81 -3.73 -3.70
CA VAL A 26 -17.71 -3.98 -5.15
C VAL A 26 -16.77 -5.15 -5.44
N SER A 27 -15.58 -5.20 -4.83
CA SER A 27 -14.66 -6.34 -5.00
C SER A 27 -15.29 -7.68 -4.59
N VAL A 28 -16.06 -7.70 -3.49
CA VAL A 28 -16.79 -8.89 -3.05
C VAL A 28 -17.86 -9.29 -4.08
N LEU A 29 -18.62 -8.33 -4.61
CA LEU A 29 -19.61 -8.58 -5.66
C LEU A 29 -18.96 -9.21 -6.90
N PHE A 30 -17.82 -8.69 -7.36
CA PHE A 30 -17.05 -9.26 -8.46
C PHE A 30 -16.55 -10.69 -8.17
N ASN A 31 -16.10 -10.96 -6.95
CA ASN A 31 -15.70 -12.31 -6.53
C ASN A 31 -16.86 -13.31 -6.63
N TYR A 32 -18.06 -12.94 -6.17
CA TYR A 32 -19.25 -13.79 -6.29
C TYR A 32 -19.70 -13.99 -7.74
N LEU A 33 -19.73 -12.92 -8.54
CA LEU A 33 -20.02 -13.03 -9.97
C LEU A 33 -19.01 -13.91 -10.68
N GLY A 34 -17.72 -13.82 -10.34
CA GLY A 34 -16.66 -14.68 -10.83
C GLY A 34 -16.95 -16.16 -10.54
N ARG A 35 -17.28 -16.49 -9.29
CA ARG A 35 -17.65 -17.85 -8.89
C ARG A 35 -18.82 -18.38 -9.70
N ASP A 36 -19.90 -17.63 -9.79
CA ASP A 36 -21.13 -18.10 -10.44
C ASP A 36 -20.96 -18.25 -11.96
N PHE A 37 -20.12 -17.41 -12.57
CA PHE A 37 -19.68 -17.57 -13.95
C PHE A 37 -18.91 -18.88 -14.17
N PHE A 38 -17.89 -19.16 -13.35
CA PHE A 38 -17.14 -20.42 -13.44
C PHE A 38 -18.02 -21.66 -13.20
N ASN A 39 -18.97 -21.57 -12.27
CA ASN A 39 -19.95 -22.63 -12.02
C ASN A 39 -20.82 -22.91 -13.26
N SER A 40 -21.24 -21.88 -14.00
CA SER A 40 -22.05 -22.05 -15.22
C SER A 40 -21.29 -22.78 -16.32
N ILE A 41 -19.99 -22.52 -16.46
CA ILE A 41 -19.10 -23.22 -17.41
C ILE A 41 -18.94 -24.69 -16.99
N ALA A 42 -18.69 -24.94 -15.70
CA ALA A 42 -18.54 -26.28 -15.17
C ALA A 42 -19.81 -27.13 -15.33
N ALA A 43 -20.99 -26.51 -15.20
CA ALA A 43 -22.29 -27.17 -15.38
C ALA A 43 -22.68 -27.42 -16.85
N LYS A 44 -21.92 -26.89 -17.82
CA LYS A 44 -22.23 -26.95 -19.27
C LYS A 44 -23.65 -26.46 -19.63
N ASP A 45 -24.20 -25.54 -18.83
CA ASP A 45 -25.52 -24.97 -19.04
C ASP A 45 -25.40 -23.70 -19.90
N GLN A 46 -25.73 -23.82 -21.18
CA GLN A 46 -25.54 -22.75 -22.17
C GLN A 46 -26.46 -21.54 -21.92
N GLU A 47 -27.64 -21.76 -21.34
CA GLU A 47 -28.62 -20.72 -21.07
C GLU A 47 -28.16 -19.88 -19.86
N LYS A 48 -27.77 -20.55 -18.76
CA LYS A 48 -27.18 -19.87 -17.59
C LYS A 48 -25.84 -19.19 -17.88
N PHE A 49 -25.02 -19.79 -18.76
CA PHE A 49 -23.76 -19.18 -19.18
C PHE A 49 -23.99 -17.82 -19.85
N THR A 50 -24.96 -17.74 -20.76
CA THR A 50 -25.27 -16.49 -21.48
C THR A 50 -25.82 -15.42 -20.52
N GLU A 51 -26.70 -15.80 -19.59
CA GLU A 51 -27.20 -14.90 -18.55
C GLU A 51 -26.07 -14.40 -17.62
N MET A 52 -25.19 -15.30 -17.17
CA MET A 52 -24.03 -14.95 -16.35
C MET A 52 -23.04 -14.07 -17.09
N LEU A 53 -22.79 -14.32 -18.38
CA LEU A 53 -21.90 -13.52 -19.22
C LEU A 53 -22.41 -12.08 -19.35
N ILE A 54 -23.71 -11.88 -19.58
CA ILE A 54 -24.32 -10.55 -19.62
C ILE A 54 -24.21 -9.86 -18.27
N LYS A 55 -24.49 -10.55 -17.16
CA LYS A 55 -24.31 -10.01 -15.80
C LYS A 55 -22.85 -9.63 -15.52
N TRP A 56 -21.89 -10.42 -15.99
CA TRP A 56 -20.46 -10.13 -15.87
C TRP A 56 -20.06 -8.88 -16.64
N ILE A 57 -20.48 -8.76 -17.90
CA ILE A 57 -20.21 -7.57 -18.72
C ILE A 57 -20.87 -6.32 -18.12
N ALA A 58 -22.12 -6.43 -17.66
CA ALA A 58 -22.83 -5.35 -16.98
C ALA A 58 -22.11 -4.93 -15.68
N ALA A 59 -21.63 -5.89 -14.90
CA ALA A 59 -20.86 -5.62 -13.70
C ALA A 59 -19.51 -4.95 -14.01
N ILE A 60 -18.79 -5.35 -15.06
CA ILE A 60 -17.57 -4.65 -15.52
C ILE A 60 -17.91 -3.19 -15.89
N CYS A 61 -18.94 -2.98 -16.72
CA CYS A 61 -19.35 -1.64 -17.13
C CYS A 61 -19.72 -0.75 -15.94
N ALA A 62 -20.39 -1.29 -14.92
CA ALA A 62 -20.73 -0.57 -13.70
C ALA A 62 -19.55 -0.42 -12.73
N GLY A 63 -18.64 -1.40 -12.71
CA GLY A 63 -17.51 -1.48 -11.80
C GLY A 63 -16.35 -0.56 -12.18
N ILE A 64 -16.03 -0.45 -13.47
CA ILE A 64 -14.93 0.40 -13.96
C ILE A 64 -15.06 1.85 -13.45
N PRO A 65 -16.21 2.54 -13.58
CA PRO A 65 -16.39 3.89 -13.04
C PRO A 65 -16.15 3.96 -11.53
N VAL A 66 -16.58 2.95 -10.77
CA VAL A 66 -16.39 2.91 -9.31
C VAL A 66 -14.93 2.76 -8.94
N TYR A 67 -14.18 1.90 -9.63
CA TYR A 67 -12.74 1.75 -9.42
C TYR A 67 -11.97 3.03 -9.80
N VAL A 68 -12.32 3.66 -10.92
CA VAL A 68 -11.68 4.91 -11.36
C VAL A 68 -11.99 6.05 -10.37
N LEU A 69 -13.25 6.19 -9.94
CA LEU A 69 -13.62 7.18 -8.93
C LEU A 69 -12.90 6.92 -7.61
N ARG A 70 -12.81 5.66 -7.17
CA ARG A 70 -12.04 5.27 -5.99
C ARG A 70 -10.60 5.75 -6.08
N ASP A 71 -9.93 5.40 -7.17
CA ASP A 71 -8.51 5.74 -7.38
C ASP A 71 -8.31 7.27 -7.41
N TYR A 72 -9.23 7.97 -8.06
CA TYR A 72 -9.25 9.43 -8.08
C TYR A 72 -9.44 10.04 -6.67
N TYR A 73 -10.41 9.57 -5.89
CA TYR A 73 -10.64 10.07 -4.53
C TYR A 73 -9.48 9.73 -3.59
N GLN A 74 -8.91 8.54 -3.71
CA GLN A 74 -7.73 8.15 -2.93
C GLN A 74 -6.53 9.05 -3.25
N SER A 75 -6.27 9.30 -4.54
CA SER A 75 -5.19 10.18 -4.98
C SER A 75 -5.42 11.63 -4.56
N LYS A 76 -6.66 12.11 -4.63
CA LYS A 76 -7.02 13.47 -4.18
C LYS A 76 -6.82 13.63 -2.67
N LEU A 77 -7.24 12.64 -1.88
CA LEU A 77 -7.05 12.70 -0.44
C LEU A 77 -5.57 12.60 -0.06
N ALA A 78 -4.79 11.79 -0.78
CA ALA A 78 -3.33 11.74 -0.61
C ALA A 78 -2.71 13.13 -0.82
N LEU A 79 -3.14 13.85 -1.86
CA LEU A 79 -2.71 15.22 -2.14
C LEU A 79 -3.10 16.21 -1.03
N GLU A 80 -4.34 16.16 -0.53
CA GLU A 80 -4.82 17.04 0.54
C GLU A 80 -4.09 16.77 1.87
N TRP A 81 -3.85 15.50 2.20
CA TRP A 81 -3.08 15.11 3.37
C TRP A 81 -1.62 15.60 3.26
N ARG A 82 -1.02 15.46 2.08
CA ARG A 82 0.33 15.94 1.80
C ARG A 82 0.44 17.46 1.92
N GLN A 83 -0.56 18.21 1.46
CA GLN A 83 -0.60 19.66 1.63
C GLN A 83 -0.64 20.04 3.12
N TRP A 84 -1.54 19.43 3.88
CA TRP A 84 -1.66 19.70 5.33
C TRP A 84 -0.38 19.37 6.10
N MET A 85 0.25 18.21 5.83
CA MET A 85 1.51 17.83 6.47
C MET A 85 2.62 18.82 6.12
N THR A 86 2.77 19.17 4.84
CA THR A 86 3.79 20.14 4.39
C THR A 86 3.61 21.49 5.09
N GLU A 87 2.38 22.01 5.15
CA GLU A 87 2.09 23.29 5.82
C GLU A 87 2.42 23.23 7.32
N ARG A 88 2.06 22.13 8.00
CA ARG A 88 2.33 21.94 9.43
C ARG A 88 3.84 21.85 9.72
N PHE A 89 4.58 21.04 8.97
CA PHE A 89 6.02 20.91 9.14
C PHE A 89 6.77 22.20 8.79
N THR A 90 6.32 22.92 7.76
CA THR A 90 6.88 24.23 7.41
C THR A 90 6.62 25.24 8.53
N ALA A 91 5.41 25.26 9.09
CA ALA A 91 5.08 26.15 10.20
C ALA A 91 5.92 25.85 11.46
N ASP A 92 6.09 24.58 11.82
CA ASP A 92 6.91 24.17 12.96
C ASP A 92 8.42 24.42 12.70
N TYR A 93 8.89 24.31 11.46
CA TYR A 93 10.27 24.63 11.08
C TYR A 93 10.62 26.11 11.25
N PHE A 94 9.66 27.00 10.98
CA PHE A 94 9.80 28.44 11.23
C PHE A 94 9.49 28.86 12.67
N TYR A 95 8.94 27.97 13.49
CA TYR A 95 8.68 28.21 14.90
C TYR A 95 9.95 27.99 15.74
N ASP A 96 10.17 28.89 16.70
CA ASP A 96 11.16 28.78 17.79
C ASP A 96 12.66 28.69 17.41
N ARG A 97 13.09 29.40 16.36
CA ARG A 97 14.50 29.49 15.91
C ARG A 97 15.17 28.14 15.57
N THR A 98 14.38 27.09 15.39
CA THR A 98 14.85 25.74 15.02
C THR A 98 15.65 25.76 13.71
N PHE A 99 15.30 26.65 12.78
CA PHE A 99 16.09 26.98 11.58
C PHE A 99 17.58 27.20 11.85
N TYR A 100 17.91 27.98 12.89
CA TYR A 100 19.29 28.29 13.24
C TYR A 100 20.02 27.09 13.85
N GLN A 101 19.34 26.22 14.59
CA GLN A 101 19.95 25.03 15.19
C GLN A 101 20.27 23.97 14.14
N VAL A 102 19.39 23.79 13.14
CA VAL A 102 19.60 22.85 12.03
C VAL A 102 20.71 23.35 11.09
N GLN A 103 20.73 24.65 10.79
CA GLN A 103 21.78 25.23 9.94
C GLN A 103 23.14 25.30 10.65
N ALA A 104 23.18 25.50 11.97
CA ALA A 104 24.42 25.46 12.76
C ALA A 104 25.00 24.04 12.93
N GLY A 105 24.17 23.00 12.77
CA GLY A 105 24.59 21.60 12.90
C GLY A 105 25.31 21.01 11.67
N ALA A 106 25.25 21.67 10.50
CA ALA A 106 25.91 21.27 9.24
C ALA A 106 25.77 19.77 8.83
N LEU A 107 24.81 19.04 9.39
CA LEU A 107 24.68 17.59 9.22
C LEU A 107 23.87 17.19 7.96
N VAL A 108 23.13 18.14 7.38
CA VAL A 108 22.17 17.90 6.29
C VAL A 108 22.17 19.10 5.33
N ASP A 109 22.56 18.87 4.08
CA ASP A 109 22.33 19.83 2.99
C ASP A 109 20.82 19.89 2.66
N ASN A 110 20.26 21.09 2.61
CA ASN A 110 18.84 21.39 2.31
C ASN A 110 17.82 20.60 3.16
N PRO A 111 17.77 20.87 4.48
CA PRO A 111 16.86 20.19 5.42
C PRO A 111 15.39 20.37 5.06
N ASP A 112 15.03 21.49 4.44
CA ASP A 112 13.69 21.81 3.92
C ASP A 112 13.27 20.85 2.81
N GLN A 113 14.15 20.61 1.84
CA GLN A 113 13.91 19.69 0.74
C GLN A 113 13.77 18.26 1.27
N ARG A 114 14.59 17.90 2.26
CA ARG A 114 14.60 16.56 2.84
C ARG A 114 13.33 16.27 3.66
N ILE A 115 12.87 17.22 4.49
CA ILE A 115 11.59 17.10 5.22
C ILE A 115 10.42 16.98 4.24
N ALA A 116 10.38 17.80 3.18
CA ALA A 116 9.30 17.74 2.18
C ALA A 116 9.27 16.40 1.43
N VAL A 117 10.43 15.86 1.07
CA VAL A 117 10.56 14.55 0.39
C VAL A 117 10.20 13.40 1.34
N ASP A 118 10.66 13.43 2.58
CA ASP A 118 10.39 12.37 3.56
C ASP A 118 8.91 12.32 3.95
N VAL A 119 8.28 13.48 4.17
CA VAL A 119 6.84 13.57 4.44
C VAL A 119 6.02 13.06 3.27
N ARG A 120 6.43 13.39 2.03
CA ARG A 120 5.79 12.86 0.82
C ARG A 120 5.92 11.34 0.75
N ASN A 121 7.13 10.82 0.86
CA ASN A 121 7.40 9.39 0.76
C ASN A 121 6.64 8.61 1.85
N PHE A 122 6.60 9.13 3.07
CA PHE A 122 5.87 8.52 4.18
C PHE A 122 4.36 8.49 3.91
N THR A 123 3.79 9.59 3.44
CA THR A 123 2.35 9.70 3.16
C THR A 123 1.93 8.80 2.01
N ASP A 124 2.66 8.85 0.88
CA ASP A 124 2.38 8.04 -0.31
C ASP A 124 2.50 6.54 0.00
N THR A 125 3.59 6.14 0.67
CA THR A 125 3.84 4.73 1.03
C THR A 125 2.79 4.21 2.00
N THR A 126 2.44 4.97 3.05
CA THR A 126 1.48 4.55 4.07
C THR A 126 0.08 4.37 3.48
N LEU A 127 -0.36 5.29 2.63
CA LEU A 127 -1.66 5.20 1.96
C LEU A 127 -1.72 4.02 0.99
N GLN A 128 -0.65 3.83 0.20
CA GLN A 128 -0.58 2.72 -0.73
C GLN A 128 -0.57 1.37 0.00
N PHE A 129 0.25 1.23 1.04
CA PHE A 129 0.28 0.01 1.88
C PHE A 129 -1.07 -0.28 2.51
N SER A 130 -1.74 0.74 3.08
CA SER A 130 -3.04 0.57 3.73
C SER A 130 -4.09 0.03 2.77
N VAL A 131 -4.11 0.52 1.53
CA VAL A 131 -5.05 0.06 0.51
C VAL A 131 -4.69 -1.31 -0.05
N VAL A 132 -3.41 -1.58 -0.29
CA VAL A 132 -2.97 -2.92 -0.73
C VAL A 132 -3.33 -3.96 0.34
N LEU A 133 -3.04 -3.67 1.61
CA LEU A 133 -3.32 -4.55 2.73
C LEU A 133 -4.83 -4.82 2.87
N LEU A 134 -5.65 -3.78 2.71
CA LEU A 134 -7.09 -3.94 2.82
C LEU A 134 -7.68 -4.77 1.66
N ASN A 135 -7.26 -4.51 0.42
CA ASN A 135 -7.66 -5.37 -0.71
C ASN A 135 -7.23 -6.82 -0.47
N ALA A 136 -6.00 -7.05 -0.03
CA ALA A 136 -5.50 -8.39 0.26
C ALA A 136 -6.34 -9.11 1.33
N VAL A 137 -6.77 -8.42 2.40
CA VAL A 137 -7.65 -8.99 3.43
C VAL A 137 -9.02 -9.35 2.84
N VAL A 138 -9.60 -8.47 2.03
CA VAL A 138 -10.92 -8.69 1.41
C VAL A 138 -10.89 -9.88 0.46
N ASP A 139 -9.87 -9.95 -0.39
CA ASP A 139 -9.67 -11.06 -1.31
C ASP A 139 -9.47 -12.36 -0.53
N LEU A 140 -8.62 -12.34 0.51
CA LEU A 140 -8.39 -13.51 1.36
C LEU A 140 -9.70 -14.01 1.97
N VAL A 141 -10.53 -13.14 2.55
CA VAL A 141 -11.82 -13.54 3.16
C VAL A 141 -12.79 -14.05 2.11
N SER A 142 -12.91 -13.37 0.96
CA SER A 142 -13.83 -13.73 -0.11
C SER A 142 -13.48 -15.09 -0.71
N PHE A 143 -12.22 -15.29 -1.11
CA PHE A 143 -11.76 -16.56 -1.66
C PHE A 143 -11.81 -17.68 -0.61
N SER A 144 -11.44 -17.41 0.64
CA SER A 144 -11.56 -18.41 1.71
C SER A 144 -13.00 -18.85 1.90
N GLY A 145 -13.96 -17.91 1.92
CA GLY A 145 -15.38 -18.22 2.05
C GLY A 145 -15.94 -19.04 0.87
N ILE A 146 -15.60 -18.64 -0.35
CA ILE A 146 -16.00 -19.36 -1.58
C ILE A 146 -15.44 -20.79 -1.56
N LEU A 147 -14.16 -20.93 -1.25
CA LEU A 147 -13.46 -22.20 -1.32
C LEU A 147 -13.92 -23.17 -0.24
N TYR A 148 -14.11 -22.67 0.98
CA TYR A 148 -14.65 -23.46 2.09
C TYR A 148 -16.06 -23.96 1.78
N GLY A 149 -16.88 -23.14 1.11
CA GLY A 149 -18.24 -23.52 0.71
C GLY A 149 -18.31 -24.60 -0.37
N ILE A 150 -17.30 -24.68 -1.26
CA ILE A 150 -17.28 -25.66 -2.35
C ILE A 150 -16.60 -26.95 -1.91
N TYR A 151 -15.41 -26.87 -1.31
CA TYR A 151 -14.63 -28.05 -0.94
C TYR A 151 -13.66 -27.77 0.22
N PRO A 152 -14.09 -28.02 1.47
CA PRO A 152 -13.29 -27.78 2.68
C PRO A 152 -11.89 -28.41 2.70
N PRO A 153 -11.65 -29.62 2.15
CA PRO A 153 -10.30 -30.21 2.17
C PRO A 153 -9.27 -29.45 1.33
N LEU A 154 -9.69 -28.81 0.24
CA LEU A 154 -8.79 -28.04 -0.63
C LEU A 154 -8.42 -26.69 0.00
N PHE A 155 -9.33 -26.11 0.80
CA PHE A 155 -8.99 -24.98 1.66
C PHE A 155 -7.89 -25.33 2.67
N ALA A 156 -7.99 -26.49 3.34
CA ALA A 156 -6.96 -26.95 4.27
C ALA A 156 -5.60 -27.19 3.57
N ALA A 157 -5.61 -27.81 2.38
CA ALA A 157 -4.39 -28.02 1.59
C ALA A 157 -3.72 -26.68 1.21
N LEU A 158 -4.51 -25.69 0.81
CA LEU A 158 -4.00 -24.35 0.47
C LEU A 158 -3.46 -23.60 1.69
N LEU A 159 -4.07 -23.75 2.87
CA LEU A 159 -3.52 -23.19 4.11
C LEU A 159 -2.16 -23.80 4.46
N VAL A 160 -2.03 -25.12 4.38
CA VAL A 160 -0.75 -25.81 4.61
C VAL A 160 0.29 -25.35 3.60
N TYR A 161 -0.08 -25.26 2.33
CA TYR A 161 0.79 -24.78 1.27
C TYR A 161 1.24 -23.32 1.49
N SER A 162 0.31 -22.43 1.85
CA SER A 162 0.60 -21.01 2.12
C SER A 162 1.51 -20.83 3.32
N LEU A 163 1.21 -21.48 4.45
CA LEU A 163 2.05 -21.41 5.65
C LEU A 163 3.44 -22.01 5.40
N GLY A 164 3.50 -23.14 4.70
CA GLY A 164 4.76 -23.77 4.30
C GLY A 164 5.59 -22.88 3.39
N GLY A 165 4.95 -22.27 2.38
CA GLY A 165 5.58 -21.31 1.47
C GLY A 165 6.10 -20.08 2.20
N THR A 166 5.31 -19.47 3.08
CA THR A 166 5.75 -18.31 3.87
C THR A 166 6.90 -18.67 4.81
N ALA A 167 6.84 -19.83 5.49
CA ALA A 167 7.92 -20.30 6.35
C ALA A 167 9.21 -20.53 5.55
N LEU A 168 9.10 -21.15 4.37
CA LEU A 168 10.23 -21.37 3.48
C LEU A 168 10.81 -20.05 2.97
N SER A 169 9.97 -19.11 2.54
CA SER A 169 10.42 -17.77 2.11
C SER A 169 11.13 -17.01 3.24
N VAL A 170 10.65 -17.10 4.49
CA VAL A 170 11.33 -16.48 5.64
C VAL A 170 12.65 -17.18 5.95
N ALA A 171 12.69 -18.51 5.89
CA ALA A 171 13.90 -19.29 6.13
C ALA A 171 15.00 -18.98 5.11
N ILE A 172 14.63 -18.83 3.83
CA ILE A 172 15.55 -18.44 2.75
C ILE A 172 15.88 -16.95 2.81
N GLY A 173 14.93 -16.08 3.17
CA GLY A 173 15.12 -14.63 3.20
C GLY A 173 16.04 -14.15 4.33
N ARG A 174 16.00 -14.79 5.51
CA ARG A 174 16.84 -14.41 6.66
C ARG A 174 18.35 -14.37 6.37
N PRO A 175 18.98 -15.40 5.76
CA PRO A 175 20.40 -15.33 5.42
C PRO A 175 20.69 -14.25 4.36
N LEU A 176 19.79 -14.02 3.40
CA LEU A 176 19.97 -13.01 2.36
C LEU A 176 20.08 -11.59 2.93
N VAL A 177 19.34 -11.26 3.98
CA VAL A 177 19.43 -9.94 4.65
C VAL A 177 20.82 -9.73 5.26
N GLY A 178 21.40 -10.77 5.85
CA GLY A 178 22.76 -10.70 6.42
C GLY A 178 23.83 -10.50 5.35
N LEU A 179 23.71 -11.17 4.20
CA LEU A 179 24.62 -10.94 3.07
C LEU A 179 24.46 -9.55 2.47
N ASN A 180 23.23 -9.04 2.35
CA ASN A 180 22.96 -7.72 1.79
C ASN A 180 23.60 -6.61 2.66
N PHE A 181 23.47 -6.72 3.99
CA PHE A 181 24.15 -5.82 4.92
C PHE A 181 25.68 -5.87 4.82
N GLN A 182 26.25 -7.07 4.65
CA GLN A 182 27.70 -7.21 4.46
C GLN A 182 28.15 -6.62 3.12
N GLN A 183 27.34 -6.77 2.08
CA GLN A 183 27.61 -6.17 0.77
C GLN A 183 27.58 -4.64 0.83
N GLU A 184 26.55 -4.04 1.43
CA GLU A 184 26.48 -2.59 1.63
C GLU A 184 27.63 -2.07 2.50
N ALA A 185 28.02 -2.80 3.56
CA ALA A 185 29.15 -2.43 4.39
C ALA A 185 30.49 -2.49 3.63
N GLN A 186 30.68 -3.48 2.75
CA GLN A 186 31.86 -3.55 1.89
C GLN A 186 31.87 -2.45 0.83
N GLU A 187 30.75 -2.17 0.16
CA GLU A 187 30.64 -1.08 -0.80
C GLU A 187 30.89 0.29 -0.15
N ALA A 188 30.39 0.51 1.07
CA ALA A 188 30.68 1.71 1.85
C ALA A 188 32.18 1.84 2.17
N ASN A 189 32.83 0.74 2.59
CA ASN A 189 34.27 0.72 2.86
C ASN A 189 35.11 1.00 1.59
N PHE A 190 34.76 0.40 0.44
CA PHE A 190 35.43 0.69 -0.83
C PHE A 190 35.30 2.17 -1.23
N ARG A 191 34.12 2.78 -1.02
CA ARG A 191 33.91 4.22 -1.26
C ARG A 191 34.73 5.09 -0.30
N CYS A 192 34.85 4.71 0.98
CA CYS A 192 35.70 5.41 1.95
C CYS A 192 37.19 5.32 1.61
N ASP A 193 37.69 4.13 1.27
CA ASP A 193 39.10 3.92 0.92
C ASP A 193 39.47 4.66 -0.37
N SER A 194 38.59 4.69 -1.36
CA SER A 194 38.80 5.43 -2.60
C SER A 194 38.91 6.95 -2.32
N CYS A 195 38.04 7.48 -1.46
CA CYS A 195 38.08 8.89 -1.07
C CYS A 195 39.30 9.24 -0.21
N PHE A 196 39.80 8.30 0.60
CA PHE A 196 41.01 8.48 1.40
C PHE A 196 42.29 8.45 0.55
N SER A 197 42.37 7.52 -0.41
CA SER A 197 43.46 7.43 -1.40
C SER A 197 43.60 8.73 -2.20
N GLU A 198 42.48 9.28 -2.69
CA GLU A 198 42.49 10.50 -3.47
C GLU A 198 42.88 11.73 -2.63
N ARG A 199 42.51 11.74 -1.34
CA ARG A 199 42.89 12.80 -0.40
C ARG A 199 44.39 12.78 -0.04
N LEU A 200 45.03 11.59 -0.05
CA LEU A 200 46.48 11.42 0.16
C LEU A 200 47.33 11.82 -1.05
N GLN A 201 46.78 11.80 -2.26
CA GLN A 201 47.49 12.25 -3.48
C GLN A 201 47.46 13.77 -3.68
N CYS A 202 46.58 14.49 -2.95
CA CYS A 202 46.44 15.95 -3.03
C CYS A 202 47.22 16.75 -1.97
N THR A 203 48.06 16.09 -1.15
CA THR A 203 49.00 16.73 -0.19
C THR A 203 50.44 16.42 -0.56
#